data_AF-A0A925JWJ5-F1
#
_entry.id   AF-A0A925JWJ5-F1
#
_cell.length_a   1.000
_cell.length_b   1.000
_cell.length_c   1.000
_cell.angle_alpha   90.00
_cell.angle_beta   90.00
_cell.angle_gamma   90.00
#
_symmetry.space_group_name_H-M   'P 1'
#
loop_
_entity.id
_entity.type
_entity.pdbx_description
1 polymer ?
#
loop_
_entity_poly.entity_id
_entity_poly.type
_entity_poly.pdbx_seq_one_letter_code
_entity_poly.pdbx_strand_id
1 'polypeptide(L)'
;MRRLRERGIYKTPDGREFVARAGILGNYLLYSLRGGASLFPALAVDVTGRVVAASQPTRWLADELVDTGRTLREVFATTPCY
;
A
#
# COMPACT_ATOMS: atom_id res chain seq x y z
N MET A 1 8.68 14.47 -4.83
CA MET A 1 7.77 13.54 -4.11
C MET A 1 7.38 12.43 -5.06
N ARG A 2 7.60 11.17 -4.68
CA ARG A 2 7.22 10.02 -5.52
C ARG A 2 5.72 9.79 -5.40
N ARG A 3 4.99 9.98 -6.50
CA ARG A 3 3.54 9.73 -6.56
C ARG A 3 3.34 8.21 -6.55
N LEU A 4 2.82 7.66 -5.46
CA LEU A 4 2.52 6.23 -5.38
C LEU A 4 1.42 5.92 -6.41
N ARG A 5 1.56 4.78 -7.10
CA ARG A 5 0.55 4.33 -8.06
C ARG A 5 -0.68 3.89 -7.31
N GLU A 6 -1.85 4.33 -7.76
CA GLU A 6 -3.11 3.83 -7.21
C GLU A 6 -3.18 2.31 -7.41
N ARG A 7 -3.50 1.59 -6.33
CA ARG A 7 -3.48 0.12 -6.25
C ARG A 7 -2.09 -0.51 -6.47
N GLY A 8 -1.00 0.26 -6.42
CA GLY A 8 0.36 -0.28 -6.48
C GLY A 8 0.68 -1.11 -5.24
N ILE A 9 1.39 -2.22 -5.42
CA ILE A 9 1.90 -3.06 -4.34
C ILE A 9 3.32 -2.61 -4.03
N TYR A 10 3.50 -2.22 -2.77
CA TYR A 10 4.74 -1.72 -2.21
C TYR A 10 5.21 -2.66 -1.12
N LYS A 11 6.49 -2.99 -1.13
CA LYS A 11 7.14 -3.81 -0.12
C LYS A 11 7.87 -2.89 0.86
N THR A 12 7.57 -3.01 2.15
CA THR A 12 8.33 -2.33 3.20
C THR A 12 9.71 -2.98 3.37
N PRO A 13 10.68 -2.25 3.97
CA PRO A 13 11.99 -2.82 4.32
C PRO A 13 11.89 -4.04 5.25
N ASP A 14 10.81 -4.13 6.05
CA ASP A 14 10.48 -5.30 6.88
C ASP A 14 10.07 -6.54 6.06
N GLY A 15 9.91 -6.40 4.74
CA GLY A 15 9.54 -7.46 3.82
C GLY A 15 8.04 -7.68 3.66
N ARG A 16 7.18 -6.84 4.27
CA ARG A 16 5.72 -6.93 4.15
C ARG A 16 5.20 -6.21 2.91
N GLU A 17 4.18 -6.77 2.28
CA GLU A 17 3.54 -6.22 1.09
C GLU A 17 2.28 -5.45 1.46
N PHE A 18 2.16 -4.24 0.92
CA PHE A 18 1.05 -3.33 1.13
C PHE A 18 0.54 -2.76 -0.18
N VAL A 19 -0.78 -2.59 -0.29
CA VAL A 19 -1.42 -1.95 -1.44
C VAL A 19 -1.61 -0.47 -1.13
N ALA A 20 -1.00 0.41 -1.90
CA ALA A 20 -1.26 1.85 -1.82
C ALA A 20 -2.58 2.20 -2.51
N ARG A 21 -3.39 3.02 -1.85
CA ARG A 21 -4.63 3.61 -2.37
C ARG A 21 -4.58 5.11 -2.15
N ALA A 22 -4.93 5.91 -3.15
CA ALA A 22 -5.05 7.35 -2.95
C ALA A 22 -6.22 7.64 -2.00
N GLY A 23 -5.97 8.49 -0.99
CA GLY A 23 -6.97 9.01 -0.06
C GLY A 23 -7.55 10.34 -0.52
N ILE A 24 -8.57 10.81 0.20
CA ILE A 24 -9.40 11.97 -0.17
C ILE A 24 -8.61 13.30 -0.09
N LEU A 25 -7.52 13.38 0.67
CA LEU A 25 -6.75 14.61 0.90
C LEU A 25 -5.33 14.57 0.31
N GLY A 26 -5.07 13.72 -0.69
CA GLY A 26 -3.73 13.56 -1.28
C GLY A 26 -2.74 12.80 -0.40
N ASN A 27 -3.24 12.23 0.70
CA ASN A 27 -2.61 11.16 1.44
C ASN A 27 -2.74 9.82 0.69
N TYR A 28 -1.89 8.85 1.00
CA TYR A 28 -2.07 7.47 0.52
C TYR A 28 -2.38 6.55 1.70
N LEU A 29 -3.14 5.50 1.47
CA LEU A 29 -3.50 4.49 2.46
C LEU A 29 -2.93 3.16 2.00
N LEU A 30 -2.18 2.49 2.87
CA LEU A 30 -1.45 1.26 2.63
C LEU A 30 -2.17 0.12 3.36
N TYR A 31 -2.73 -0.81 2.58
CA TYR A 31 -3.48 -1.96 3.09
C TYR A 31 -2.61 -3.21 3.07
N SER A 32 -2.54 -3.94 4.19
CA SER A 32 -1.76 -5.20 4.25
C SER A 32 -2.43 -6.28 3.41
N LEU A 33 -1.64 -6.98 2.57
CA LEU A 33 -2.09 -8.17 1.84
C LEU A 33 -2.01 -9.45 2.66
N ARG A 34 -1.16 -9.45 3.69
CA ARG A 34 -0.89 -10.62 4.51
C ARG A 34 -2.00 -10.75 5.57
N GLY A 35 -2.97 -11.64 5.33
CA GLY A 35 -4.07 -11.94 6.26
C GLY A 35 -5.50 -11.85 5.68
N GLY A 36 -5.65 -11.64 4.37
CA GLY A 36 -6.94 -11.33 3.75
C GLY A 36 -7.17 -9.82 3.69
N ALA A 37 -8.03 -9.36 2.78
CA ALA A 37 -8.27 -7.94 2.53
C ALA A 37 -8.72 -7.23 3.82
N SER A 38 -7.78 -6.63 4.54
CA SER A 38 -8.10 -5.89 5.76
C SER A 38 -8.90 -4.64 5.36
N LEU A 39 -10.09 -4.50 5.92
CA LEU A 39 -10.96 -3.33 5.69
C LEU A 39 -10.32 -2.03 6.17
N PHE A 40 -9.33 -2.12 7.06
CA PHE A 40 -8.64 -0.99 7.66
C PHE A 40 -7.24 -0.82 7.08
N PRO A 41 -6.82 0.43 6.78
CA PRO A 41 -5.46 0.71 6.36
C PRO A 41 -4.50 0.41 7.51
N ALA A 42 -3.47 -0.39 7.25
CA ALA A 42 -2.43 -0.68 8.24
C ALA A 42 -1.48 0.53 8.41
N LEU A 43 -1.23 1.21 7.30
CA LEU A 43 -0.33 2.35 7.20
C LEU A 43 -1.03 3.44 6.37
N ALA A 44 -0.67 4.69 6.60
CA ALA A 44 -1.07 5.86 5.84
C ALA A 44 0.19 6.63 5.46
N VAL A 45 0.20 7.28 4.31
CA VAL A 45 1.28 8.16 3.86
C VAL A 45 0.70 9.56 3.85
N ASP A 46 1.26 10.43 4.68
CA ASP A 46 0.88 11.83 4.71
C ASP A 46 1.31 12.56 3.42
N VAL A 47 0.73 13.73 3.16
CA VAL A 47 1.10 14.58 2.01
C VAL A 47 2.57 14.97 2.00
N THR A 48 3.23 14.95 3.17
CA THR A 48 4.67 15.15 3.31
C THR A 48 5.53 13.95 2.89
N GLY A 49 4.90 12.81 2.56
CA GLY A 49 5.57 11.56 2.20
C GLY A 49 6.01 10.70 3.39
N ARG A 50 5.52 11.00 4.60
CA ARG A 50 5.81 10.22 5.82
C ARG A 50 4.79 9.09 5.99
N VAL A 51 5.26 7.89 6.30
CA VAL A 51 4.41 6.75 6.59
C VAL A 51 4.03 6.73 8.07
N VAL A 52 2.75 6.83 8.36
CA VAL A 52 2.12 6.80 9.67
C VAL A 52 1.39 5.47 9.83
N ALA A 53 1.69 4.67 10.85
CA ALA A 53 0.87 3.49 11.14
C ALA A 53 -0.42 3.93 11.84
N ALA A 54 -1.49 3.16 11.67
CA ALA A 54 -2.82 3.48 12.19
C ALA A 54 -2.86 3.81 13.70
N SER A 55 -1.87 3.36 14.49
CA SER A 55 -1.76 3.71 15.91
C SER A 55 -0.46 4.41 16.31
N GLN A 56 0.56 4.50 15.46
CA GLN A 56 1.85 5.11 15.81
C GLN A 56 2.56 5.73 14.60
N PRO A 57 3.17 6.93 14.75
CA PRO A 57 4.04 7.48 13.71
C PRO A 57 5.23 6.54 13.51
N THR A 58 5.40 6.05 12.28
CA THR A 58 6.55 5.20 11.96
C THR A 58 7.64 6.06 11.33
N ARG A 59 8.90 5.64 11.45
CA ARG A 59 10.05 6.35 10.85
C ARG A 59 10.16 6.15 9.33
N TRP A 60 9.31 5.33 8.73
CA TRP A 60 9.39 5.02 7.31
C TRP A 60 8.94 6.19 6.43
N LEU A 61 9.66 6.39 5.34
CA LEU A 61 9.30 7.34 4.28
C LEU A 61 8.69 6.57 3.11
N ALA A 62 7.84 7.25 2.34
CA ALA A 62 7.27 6.68 1.12
C ALA A 62 8.34 6.28 0.09
N ASP A 63 9.54 6.86 0.19
CA ASP A 63 10.68 6.54 -0.67
C ASP A 63 11.36 5.20 -0.29
N GLU A 64 11.24 4.78 0.98
CA GLU A 64 11.73 3.47 1.43
C GLU A 64 10.81 2.32 1.04
N LEU A 65 9.62 2.64 0.51
CA LEU A 65 8.72 1.66 -0.04
C LEU A 65 9.25 1.18 -1.39
N VAL A 66 9.60 -0.10 -1.44
CA VAL A 66 10.05 -0.73 -2.68
C VAL A 66 8.82 -1.01 -3.54
N ASP A 67 8.71 -0.29 -4.65
CA ASP A 67 7.71 -0.59 -5.67
C ASP A 67 7.99 -1.98 -6.24
N THR A 68 7.04 -2.90 -6.11
CA THR A 68 7.20 -4.27 -6.61
C THR A 68 6.88 -4.38 -8.11
N GLY A 69 6.47 -3.28 -8.75
CA GLY A 69 5.90 -3.26 -10.10
C GLY A 69 4.53 -3.93 -10.19
N ARG A 70 4.06 -4.60 -9.13
CA ARG A 70 2.75 -5.24 -9.11
C ARG A 70 1.71 -4.22 -8.74
N THR A 71 0.57 -4.30 -9.39
CA THR A 71 -0.65 -3.60 -8.99
C THR A 71 -1.64 -4.64 -8.51
N LEU A 72 -2.43 -4.31 -7.50
CA LEU A 72 -3.62 -5.06 -7.13
C LEU A 72 -4.65 -4.90 -8.26
N ARG A 73 -4.39 -5.62 -9.34
CA ARG A 73 -5.28 -5.79 -10.47
C ARG A 73 -5.93 -7.14 -10.22
N GLU A 74 -7.08 -7.07 -9.58
CA GLU A 74 -8.15 -8.06 -9.62
C GLU A 74 -7.66 -9.47 -10.02
N VAL A 75 -7.21 -10.24 -9.04
CA VAL A 75 -6.96 -11.68 -9.19
C VAL A 75 -8.33 -12.39 -9.26
N PHE A 76 -9.18 -12.00 -10.19
CA PHE A 76 -10.45 -12.67 -10.52
C PHE A 76 -10.58 -12.95 -12.02
N ALA A 77 -9.48 -12.91 -12.76
CA ALA A 77 -9.49 -13.24 -14.18
C ALA A 77 -8.36 -14.22 -14.51
N THR A 78 -8.44 -15.45 -14.01
CA THR A 78 -8.07 -16.69 -14.72
C THR A 78 -8.41 -17.90 -13.84
N THR A 79 -9.68 -18.14 -13.58
CA THR A 79 -10.12 -19.54 -13.49
C THR A 79 -10.79 -19.82 -14.81
N PRO A 80 -10.15 -20.52 -15.77
CA PRO A 80 -10.92 -21.07 -16.88
C PRO A 80 -11.96 -21.99 -16.25
N CYS A 81 -13.23 -21.66 -16.43
CA CYS A 81 -14.31 -22.60 -16.15
C CYS A 81 -14.02 -23.86 -16.96
N TYR A 82 -13.78 -24.97 -16.29
CA TYR A 82 -13.75 -26.30 -16.88
C TYR A 82 -15.05 -27.01 -16.51
#